data_AF-A0A060YZU6-F1
#
_entry.id   AF-A0A060YZU6-F1
#
_cell.length_a   1.000
_cell.length_b   1.000
_cell.length_c   1.000
_cell.angle_alpha   90.00
_cell.angle_beta   90.00
_cell.angle_gamma   90.00
#
_symmetry.space_group_name_H-M   'P 1'
#
loop_
_entity.id
_entity.type
_entity.pdbx_description
1 polymer ?
#
loop_
_entity_poly.entity_id
_entity_poly.type
_entity_poly.pdbx_seq_one_letter_code
_entity_poly.pdbx_strand_id
1 'polypeptide(L)'
;MNVCLHWASFAGCVEIAEMVLNAGCQLSSVNMHGDTPLHIASREGFLECVTLFLSRGADIDIMNREGDTPLSLARSDSPVWVSLQINRKLRRGIANRMLRTEKIISSDVAQGYENVPIPCVNAVDDEGCPSDYKYVSENCETSAMNIDRNITHLQHCSCTDDCSSSNCLCGQLSIRCWYDKDHRLLQEFNKIEPPLIFECNLACSCYRTCKNRVVQAGIK
;
A
#
# COMPACT_ATOMS: atom_id res chain seq x y z
N MET A 1 -18.96 30.16 -31.41
CA MET A 1 -20.17 30.28 -30.59
C MET A 1 -21.04 29.06 -30.91
N ASN A 2 -20.93 27.98 -30.13
CA ASN A 2 -21.72 26.77 -30.37
C ASN A 2 -23.08 26.93 -29.67
N VAL A 3 -23.97 27.64 -30.35
CA VAL A 3 -25.26 28.09 -29.84
C VAL A 3 -26.23 26.93 -29.65
N CYS A 4 -26.16 25.90 -30.51
CA CYS A 4 -27.12 24.79 -30.55
C CYS A 4 -27.22 23.99 -29.25
N LEU A 5 -26.08 23.63 -28.63
CA LEU A 5 -26.09 22.82 -27.41
C LEU A 5 -26.63 23.60 -26.19
N HIS A 6 -26.39 24.92 -26.15
CA HIS A 6 -26.96 25.79 -25.11
C HIS A 6 -28.50 25.89 -25.24
N TRP A 7 -29.03 25.99 -26.46
CA TRP A 7 -30.48 25.96 -26.67
C TRP A 7 -31.09 24.60 -26.34
N ALA A 8 -30.43 23.50 -26.67
CA ALA A 8 -30.89 22.17 -26.29
C ALA A 8 -30.97 22.02 -24.77
N SER A 9 -29.94 22.49 -24.04
CA SER A 9 -29.96 22.57 -22.58
C SER A 9 -31.07 23.46 -22.03
N PHE A 10 -31.29 24.64 -22.64
CA PHE A 10 -32.33 25.58 -22.21
C PHE A 10 -33.75 25.05 -22.46
N ALA A 11 -33.93 24.29 -23.54
CA ALA A 11 -35.20 23.64 -23.86
C ALA A 11 -35.42 22.33 -23.07
N GLY A 12 -34.39 21.81 -22.38
CA GLY A 12 -34.44 20.53 -21.67
C GLY A 12 -34.53 19.30 -22.58
N CYS A 13 -34.25 19.44 -23.88
CA CYS A 13 -34.39 18.34 -24.84
C CYS A 13 -33.10 17.53 -24.93
N VAL A 14 -33.08 16.40 -24.21
CA VAL A 14 -31.91 15.50 -24.11
C VAL A 14 -31.58 14.86 -25.46
N GLU A 15 -32.57 14.59 -26.31
CA GLU A 15 -32.37 13.95 -27.61
C GLU A 15 -31.61 14.86 -28.58
N ILE A 16 -31.95 16.15 -28.60
CA ILE A 16 -31.23 17.14 -29.41
C ILE A 16 -29.83 17.34 -28.85
N ALA A 17 -29.71 17.45 -27.52
CA ALA A 17 -28.40 17.55 -26.87
C ALA A 17 -27.51 16.35 -27.23
N GLU A 18 -28.01 15.13 -27.16
CA GLU A 18 -27.27 13.93 -27.54
C GLU A 18 -26.88 13.91 -29.02
N MET A 19 -27.82 14.24 -29.91
CA MET A 19 -27.56 14.31 -31.35
C MET A 19 -26.45 15.31 -31.67
N VAL A 20 -26.49 16.50 -31.07
CA VAL A 20 -25.49 17.57 -31.28
C VAL A 20 -24.13 17.17 -30.71
N LEU A 21 -24.08 16.47 -29.57
CA LEU A 21 -22.84 15.93 -29.03
C LEU A 21 -22.24 14.85 -29.92
N ASN A 22 -23.06 13.95 -30.45
CA ASN A 22 -22.62 12.90 -31.35
C ASN A 22 -22.11 13.45 -32.69
N ALA A 23 -22.58 14.64 -33.11
CA ALA A 23 -22.06 15.38 -34.25
C ALA A 23 -20.71 16.10 -33.98
N GLY A 24 -20.12 15.94 -32.79
CA GLY A 24 -18.81 16.49 -32.44
C GLY A 24 -18.83 17.86 -31.77
N CYS A 25 -19.99 18.32 -31.28
CA CYS A 25 -20.06 19.58 -30.54
C CYS A 25 -19.28 19.51 -29.21
N GLN A 26 -18.45 20.52 -28.94
CA GLN A 26 -17.66 20.60 -27.72
C GLN A 26 -18.53 20.95 -26.50
N LEU A 27 -18.52 20.09 -25.47
CA LEU A 27 -19.20 20.29 -24.18
C LEU A 27 -18.67 21.47 -23.36
N SER A 28 -17.41 21.84 -23.57
CA SER A 28 -16.74 22.96 -22.89
C SER A 28 -17.03 24.32 -23.53
N SER A 29 -17.85 24.36 -24.58
CA SER A 29 -18.25 25.62 -25.22
C SER A 29 -18.99 26.50 -24.21
N VAL A 30 -18.72 27.81 -24.22
CA VAL A 30 -19.39 28.78 -23.35
C VAL A 30 -20.21 29.80 -24.14
N ASN A 31 -21.30 30.29 -23.56
CA ASN A 31 -22.09 31.39 -24.10
C ASN A 31 -21.52 32.77 -23.68
N MET A 32 -22.27 33.86 -23.94
CA MET A 32 -21.86 35.22 -23.60
C MET A 32 -21.73 35.51 -22.09
N HIS A 33 -22.34 34.67 -21.25
CA HIS A 33 -22.24 34.74 -19.78
C HIS A 33 -21.12 33.85 -19.23
N GLY A 34 -20.42 33.12 -20.09
CA GLY A 34 -19.47 32.09 -19.65
C GLY A 34 -20.16 30.79 -19.20
N ASP A 35 -21.48 30.67 -19.35
CA ASP A 35 -22.20 29.45 -19.02
C ASP A 35 -21.87 28.38 -20.05
N THR A 36 -21.50 27.20 -19.56
CA THR A 36 -21.50 25.95 -20.34
C THR A 36 -22.93 25.40 -20.45
N PRO A 37 -23.19 24.45 -21.37
CA PRO A 37 -24.47 23.74 -21.44
C PRO A 37 -24.90 23.09 -20.12
N LEU A 38 -23.93 22.70 -19.28
CA LEU A 38 -24.18 22.15 -17.95
C LEU A 38 -24.69 23.23 -16.97
N HIS A 39 -24.17 24.46 -17.01
CA HIS A 39 -24.69 25.55 -16.17
C HIS A 39 -26.17 25.80 -16.46
N ILE A 40 -26.55 25.85 -17.74
CA ILE A 40 -27.94 26.07 -18.17
C ILE A 40 -28.83 24.92 -17.68
N ALA A 41 -28.47 23.67 -17.98
CA ALA A 41 -29.28 22.52 -17.56
C ALA A 41 -29.39 22.40 -16.03
N SER A 42 -28.34 22.78 -15.30
CA SER A 42 -28.37 22.82 -13.84
C SER A 42 -29.29 23.90 -13.28
N ARG A 43 -29.24 25.11 -13.86
CA ARG A 43 -30.08 26.26 -13.46
C ARG A 43 -31.56 25.99 -13.71
N GLU A 44 -31.88 25.43 -14.88
CA GLU A 44 -33.27 25.12 -15.26
C GLU A 44 -33.79 23.81 -14.63
N GLY A 45 -32.91 22.98 -14.05
CA GLY A 45 -33.30 21.77 -13.33
C GLY A 45 -33.54 20.54 -14.22
N PHE A 46 -33.00 20.51 -15.44
CA PHE A 46 -33.19 19.40 -16.39
C PHE A 46 -32.24 18.22 -16.11
N LEU A 47 -32.69 17.29 -15.27
CA LEU A 47 -31.90 16.13 -14.82
C LEU A 47 -31.34 15.28 -15.97
N GLU A 48 -32.13 14.99 -16.99
CA GLU A 48 -31.70 14.10 -18.09
C GLU A 48 -30.55 14.71 -18.89
N CYS A 49 -30.62 16.03 -19.16
CA CYS A 49 -29.54 16.78 -19.77
C CYS A 49 -28.29 16.79 -18.87
N VAL A 50 -28.46 17.03 -17.57
CA VAL A 50 -27.35 17.00 -16.59
C VAL A 50 -26.67 15.64 -16.58
N THR A 51 -27.43 14.54 -16.47
CA THR A 51 -26.89 13.17 -16.48
C THR A 51 -26.16 12.87 -17.79
N LEU A 52 -26.73 13.25 -18.93
CA LEU A 52 -26.07 13.10 -20.24
C LEU A 52 -24.72 13.84 -20.25
N PHE A 53 -24.68 15.11 -19.86
CA PHE A 53 -23.45 15.90 -19.88
C PHE A 53 -22.39 15.37 -18.91
N LEU A 54 -22.80 14.97 -17.71
CA LEU A 54 -21.91 14.32 -16.74
C LEU A 54 -21.33 13.02 -17.27
N SER A 55 -22.14 12.19 -17.95
CA SER A 55 -21.68 10.95 -18.58
C SER A 55 -20.68 11.18 -19.71
N ARG A 56 -20.77 12.32 -20.40
CA ARG A 56 -19.87 12.75 -21.48
C ARG A 56 -18.67 13.54 -20.97
N GLY A 57 -18.45 13.56 -19.66
CA GLY A 57 -17.24 14.11 -19.07
C GLY A 57 -17.28 15.62 -18.80
N ALA A 58 -18.46 16.26 -18.82
CA ALA A 58 -18.58 17.69 -18.51
C ALA A 58 -17.91 18.06 -17.18
N ASP A 59 -17.17 19.18 -17.19
CA ASP A 59 -16.56 19.72 -16.00
C ASP A 59 -17.63 20.39 -15.12
N ILE A 60 -17.60 20.06 -13.84
CA ILE A 60 -18.56 20.48 -12.81
C ILE A 60 -18.01 21.58 -11.90
N ASP A 61 -16.68 21.80 -11.92
CA ASP A 61 -16.01 22.81 -11.11
C ASP A 61 -15.66 24.06 -11.96
N ILE A 62 -16.00 24.05 -13.24
CA ILE A 62 -15.88 25.21 -14.13
C ILE A 62 -16.76 26.37 -13.62
N MET A 63 -16.21 27.58 -13.65
CA MET A 63 -16.91 28.80 -13.23
C MET A 63 -17.31 29.62 -14.46
N ASN A 64 -18.54 30.13 -14.46
CA ASN A 64 -18.98 31.13 -15.43
C ASN A 64 -18.39 32.53 -15.10
N ARG A 65 -18.76 33.57 -15.85
CA ARG A 65 -18.24 34.94 -15.61
C ARG A 65 -18.71 35.56 -14.29
N GLU A 66 -19.76 35.03 -13.70
CA GLU A 66 -20.31 35.47 -12.41
C GLU A 66 -19.66 34.73 -11.23
N GLY A 67 -18.76 33.77 -11.51
CA GLY A 67 -18.09 32.96 -10.48
C GLY A 67 -18.91 31.76 -10.02
N ASP A 68 -20.03 31.48 -10.70
CA ASP A 68 -20.90 30.36 -10.38
C ASP A 68 -20.45 29.07 -11.07
N THR A 69 -20.62 27.97 -10.36
CA THR A 69 -20.43 26.61 -10.90
C THR A 69 -21.80 26.03 -11.26
N PRO A 70 -21.88 25.00 -12.13
CA PRO A 70 -23.15 24.33 -12.39
C PRO A 70 -23.81 23.80 -11.11
N LEU A 71 -23.01 23.46 -10.09
CA LEU A 71 -23.51 23.01 -8.80
C LEU A 71 -24.08 24.15 -7.93
N SER A 72 -23.53 25.37 -7.98
CA SER A 72 -24.07 26.52 -7.23
C SER A 72 -25.38 27.03 -7.82
N LEU A 73 -25.57 26.89 -9.14
CA LEU A 73 -26.81 27.26 -9.84
C LEU A 73 -27.96 26.28 -9.62
N ALA A 74 -27.68 25.04 -9.21
CA ALA A 74 -28.71 24.04 -8.97
C ALA A 74 -29.43 24.30 -7.64
N ARG A 75 -30.77 24.17 -7.64
CA ARG A 75 -31.57 24.28 -6.41
C ARG A 75 -31.14 23.20 -5.40
N SER A 76 -30.85 23.61 -4.16
CA SER A 76 -30.49 22.71 -3.06
C SER A 76 -31.47 21.55 -2.91
N ASP A 77 -30.94 20.35 -2.65
CA ASP A 77 -31.68 19.09 -2.50
C ASP A 77 -32.54 18.64 -3.70
N SER A 78 -32.36 19.26 -4.86
CA SER A 78 -32.96 18.77 -6.11
C SER A 78 -32.25 17.52 -6.65
N PRO A 79 -32.92 16.68 -7.46
CA PRO A 79 -32.27 15.55 -8.13
C PRO A 79 -31.02 15.94 -8.94
N VAL A 80 -31.05 17.14 -9.55
CA VAL A 80 -29.91 17.73 -10.27
C VAL A 80 -28.76 18.02 -9.30
N TRP A 81 -29.04 18.71 -8.19
CA TRP A 81 -28.04 19.02 -7.18
C TRP A 81 -27.40 17.76 -6.61
N VAL A 82 -28.19 16.73 -6.30
CA VAL A 82 -27.70 15.43 -5.83
C VAL A 82 -26.80 14.77 -6.88
N SER A 83 -27.21 14.78 -8.16
CA SER A 83 -26.42 14.19 -9.25
C SER A 83 -25.07 14.88 -9.44
N LEU A 84 -25.04 16.22 -9.39
CA LEU A 84 -23.81 17.01 -9.47
C LEU A 84 -22.91 16.76 -8.25
N GLN A 85 -23.47 16.70 -7.04
CA GLN A 85 -22.72 16.40 -5.80
C GLN A 85 -22.10 15.00 -5.84
N ILE A 86 -22.85 13.99 -6.27
CA ILE A 86 -22.36 12.62 -6.41
C ILE A 86 -21.23 12.58 -7.44
N ASN A 87 -21.41 13.19 -8.62
CA ASN A 87 -20.36 13.23 -9.63
C ASN A 87 -19.09 13.95 -9.12
N ARG A 88 -19.25 15.04 -8.35
CA ARG A 88 -18.14 15.74 -7.69
C ARG A 88 -17.38 14.87 -6.72
N LYS A 89 -18.09 14.15 -5.86
CA LYS A 89 -17.47 13.20 -4.92
C LYS A 89 -16.80 12.04 -5.65
N LEU A 90 -17.41 11.52 -6.71
CA LEU A 90 -16.83 10.44 -7.51
C LEU A 90 -15.56 10.90 -8.24
N ARG A 91 -15.56 12.08 -8.87
CA ARG A 91 -14.36 12.64 -9.55
C ARG A 91 -13.22 12.92 -8.56
N ARG A 92 -13.53 13.49 -7.40
CA ARG A 92 -12.55 13.65 -6.31
C ARG A 92 -12.04 12.30 -5.79
N GLY A 93 -12.93 11.31 -5.68
CA GLY A 93 -12.59 9.94 -5.29
C GLY A 93 -11.71 9.24 -6.32
N ILE A 94 -11.94 9.43 -7.61
CA ILE A 94 -11.12 8.88 -8.71
C ILE A 94 -9.75 9.56 -8.75
N ALA A 95 -9.67 10.88 -8.59
CA ALA A 95 -8.40 11.60 -8.46
C ALA A 95 -7.57 11.08 -7.27
N ASN A 96 -8.22 10.77 -6.15
CA ASN A 96 -7.56 10.14 -4.99
C ASN A 96 -7.26 8.64 -5.16
N ARG A 97 -7.90 7.94 -6.11
CA ARG A 97 -7.72 6.50 -6.33
C ARG A 97 -6.60 6.20 -7.35
N MET A 98 -6.19 7.18 -8.16
CA MET A 98 -5.09 7.02 -9.14
C MET A 98 -3.67 6.98 -8.52
N LEU A 99 -3.51 7.06 -7.19
CA LEU A 99 -2.20 7.11 -6.53
C LEU A 99 -1.92 6.00 -5.50
N ARG A 100 -2.68 4.90 -5.49
CA ARG A 100 -2.34 3.74 -4.66
C ARG A 100 -2.48 2.43 -5.42
N THR A 101 -1.64 2.25 -6.43
CA THR A 101 -1.21 0.90 -6.78
C THR A 101 0.02 0.62 -5.93
N GLU A 102 -0.12 -0.17 -4.86
CA GLU A 102 1.04 -0.76 -4.19
C GLU A 102 1.84 -1.50 -5.26
N LYS A 103 2.98 -0.93 -5.67
CA LYS A 103 3.83 -1.54 -6.67
C LYS A 103 4.76 -2.47 -5.93
N ILE A 104 4.63 -3.76 -6.19
CA ILE A 104 5.67 -4.72 -5.82
C ILE A 104 6.86 -4.42 -6.71
N ILE A 105 7.94 -3.89 -6.13
CA ILE A 105 9.15 -3.53 -6.87
C ILE A 105 10.11 -4.71 -6.96
N SER A 106 10.20 -5.52 -5.90
CA SER A 106 10.91 -6.79 -5.90
C SER A 106 10.08 -7.84 -5.19
N SER A 107 9.98 -9.03 -5.78
CA SER A 107 9.34 -10.19 -5.14
C SER A 107 10.21 -10.77 -4.03
N ASP A 108 11.53 -10.62 -4.13
CA ASP A 108 12.47 -11.11 -3.13
C ASP A 108 13.80 -10.37 -3.19
N VAL A 109 14.07 -9.52 -2.20
CA VAL A 109 15.36 -8.82 -2.07
C VAL A 109 16.49 -9.75 -1.63
N ALA A 110 16.16 -10.87 -1.00
CA ALA A 110 17.13 -11.86 -0.53
C ALA A 110 17.55 -12.85 -1.62
N GLN A 111 16.97 -12.80 -2.83
CA GLN A 111 17.34 -13.63 -3.99
C GLN A 111 17.35 -15.15 -3.69
N GLY A 112 16.45 -15.62 -2.82
CA GLY A 112 16.31 -17.02 -2.42
C GLY A 112 17.34 -17.51 -1.39
N TYR A 113 18.16 -16.64 -0.80
CA TYR A 113 19.10 -17.02 0.25
C TYR A 113 18.43 -17.28 1.60
N GLU A 114 17.28 -16.66 1.86
CA GLU A 114 16.47 -16.88 3.08
C GLU A 114 15.41 -17.97 2.85
N ASN A 115 14.90 -18.59 3.93
CA ASN A 115 13.89 -19.64 3.79
C ASN A 115 12.53 -19.11 3.26
N VAL A 116 12.30 -17.81 3.38
CA VAL A 116 11.09 -17.12 2.92
C VAL A 116 11.45 -15.87 2.11
N PRO A 117 10.69 -15.55 1.05
CA PRO A 117 10.97 -14.37 0.23
C PRO A 117 10.69 -13.08 1.00
N ILE A 118 11.56 -12.08 0.81
CA ILE A 118 11.41 -10.76 1.45
C ILE A 118 10.98 -9.74 0.37
N PRO A 119 9.68 -9.39 0.27
CA PRO A 119 9.20 -8.48 -0.77
C PRO A 119 9.57 -7.02 -0.48
N CYS A 120 9.79 -6.23 -1.53
CA CYS A 120 9.93 -4.78 -1.48
C CYS A 120 8.76 -4.12 -2.19
N VAL A 121 8.04 -3.25 -1.48
CA VAL A 121 6.90 -2.49 -1.99
C VAL A 121 7.11 -1.00 -1.82
N ASN A 122 6.66 -0.21 -2.78
CA ASN A 122 6.60 1.25 -2.66
C ASN A 122 5.25 1.75 -3.18
N ALA A 123 4.63 2.61 -2.38
CA ALA A 123 3.33 3.19 -2.64
C ALA A 123 3.33 4.71 -2.41
N VAL A 124 4.53 5.32 -2.33
CA VAL A 124 4.70 6.74 -2.02
C VAL A 124 5.27 7.49 -3.23
N ASP A 125 6.32 6.96 -3.84
CA ASP A 125 7.01 7.57 -4.97
C ASP A 125 7.42 6.51 -6.02
N ASP A 126 8.14 6.96 -7.05
CA ASP A 126 8.59 6.12 -8.17
C ASP A 126 9.97 5.48 -7.94
N GLU A 127 10.53 5.55 -6.72
CA GLU A 127 11.82 4.93 -6.44
C GLU A 127 11.77 3.39 -6.57
N GLY A 128 12.82 2.85 -7.18
CA GLY A 128 13.01 1.41 -7.35
C GLY A 128 13.43 0.69 -6.06
N CYS A 129 13.66 -0.62 -6.15
CA CYS A 129 14.19 -1.37 -5.03
C CYS A 129 15.63 -0.89 -4.77
N PRO A 130 16.01 -0.58 -3.51
CA PRO A 130 17.37 -0.18 -3.18
C PRO A 130 18.38 -1.24 -3.66
N SER A 131 19.45 -0.79 -4.32
CA SER A 131 20.43 -1.66 -5.03
C SER A 131 21.88 -1.23 -4.85
N ASP A 132 22.12 -0.19 -4.06
CA ASP A 132 23.43 0.36 -3.70
C ASP A 132 24.14 -0.44 -2.59
N TYR A 133 23.63 -1.63 -2.28
CA TYR A 133 24.19 -2.58 -1.34
C TYR A 133 24.12 -4.00 -1.90
N LYS A 134 24.93 -4.90 -1.33
CA LYS A 134 24.84 -6.34 -1.60
C LYS A 134 24.17 -7.04 -0.43
N TYR A 135 23.01 -7.64 -0.67
CA TYR A 135 22.37 -8.52 0.32
C TYR A 135 23.25 -9.76 0.57
N VAL A 136 23.47 -10.07 1.85
CA VAL A 136 24.18 -11.26 2.34
C VAL A 136 23.38 -11.84 3.51
N SER A 137 23.10 -13.15 3.48
CA SER A 137 22.32 -13.84 4.53
C SER A 137 23.14 -14.19 5.77
N GLU A 138 24.46 -14.20 5.64
CA GLU A 138 25.40 -14.43 6.73
C GLU A 138 26.46 -13.33 6.77
N ASN A 139 27.09 -13.15 7.93
CA ASN A 139 28.15 -12.16 8.10
C ASN A 139 29.31 -12.43 7.13
N CYS A 140 29.88 -11.35 6.58
CA CYS A 140 31.07 -11.41 5.73
C CYS A 140 32.25 -10.67 6.37
N GLU A 141 33.47 -11.04 5.99
CA GLU A 141 34.72 -10.44 6.46
C GLU A 141 35.42 -9.75 5.27
N THR A 142 35.83 -8.49 5.41
CA THR A 142 36.61 -7.76 4.37
C THR A 142 38.11 -7.77 4.64
N SER A 143 38.50 -8.14 5.85
CA SER A 143 39.87 -8.35 6.31
C SER A 143 39.89 -9.53 7.27
N ALA A 144 41.04 -10.21 7.41
CA ALA A 144 41.15 -11.39 8.26
C ALA A 144 40.78 -11.11 9.72
N MET A 145 39.76 -11.81 10.24
CA MET A 145 39.39 -11.82 11.64
C MET A 145 39.88 -13.10 12.32
N ASN A 146 40.51 -12.97 13.49
CA ASN A 146 41.00 -14.09 14.28
C ASN A 146 39.88 -14.74 15.11
N ILE A 147 38.79 -15.15 14.45
CA ILE A 147 37.69 -15.85 15.11
C ILE A 147 38.15 -17.27 15.42
N ASP A 148 38.08 -17.64 16.70
CA ASP A 148 38.37 -19.00 17.15
C ASP A 148 37.28 -19.97 16.66
N ARG A 149 37.66 -20.81 15.70
CA ARG A 149 36.79 -21.84 15.11
C ARG A 149 37.21 -23.25 15.54
N ASN A 150 38.04 -23.39 16.57
CA ASN A 150 38.45 -24.70 17.05
C ASN A 150 37.27 -25.39 17.77
N ILE A 151 36.80 -26.51 17.19
CA ILE A 151 35.66 -27.27 17.71
C ILE A 151 35.86 -27.73 19.17
N THR A 152 37.11 -27.98 19.59
CA THR A 152 37.41 -28.44 20.95
C THR A 152 37.23 -27.35 22.01
N HIS A 153 37.19 -26.07 21.60
CA HIS A 153 36.95 -24.95 22.50
C HIS A 153 35.45 -24.69 22.71
N LEU A 154 34.57 -25.34 21.92
CA LEU A 154 33.13 -25.17 22.07
C LEU A 154 32.61 -25.87 23.34
N GLN A 155 32.01 -25.08 24.22
CA GLN A 155 31.16 -25.61 25.27
C GLN A 155 29.91 -26.25 24.64
N HIS A 156 29.55 -27.45 25.11
CA HIS A 156 28.51 -28.27 24.48
C HIS A 156 27.74 -29.09 25.52
N CYS A 157 26.48 -29.42 25.21
CA CYS A 157 25.67 -30.27 26.09
C CYS A 157 25.75 -31.75 25.68
N SER A 158 25.54 -32.62 26.66
CA SER A 158 25.37 -34.07 26.48
C SER A 158 23.91 -34.50 26.58
N CYS A 159 22.98 -33.61 26.25
CA CYS A 159 21.55 -33.86 26.30
C CYS A 159 21.14 -35.00 25.37
N THR A 160 20.28 -35.88 25.86
CA THR A 160 19.60 -36.93 25.08
C THR A 160 18.12 -36.61 24.83
N ASP A 161 17.60 -35.57 25.48
CA ASP A 161 16.28 -34.99 25.29
C ASP A 161 16.30 -33.88 24.21
N ASP A 162 15.22 -33.11 24.12
CA ASP A 162 15.08 -31.94 23.24
C ASP A 162 15.77 -30.68 23.78
N CYS A 163 16.66 -30.81 24.79
CA CYS A 163 17.30 -29.71 25.52
C CYS A 163 16.33 -28.79 26.28
N SER A 164 15.13 -29.27 26.61
CA SER A 164 14.17 -28.56 27.47
C SER A 164 14.51 -28.64 28.95
N SER A 165 15.31 -29.63 29.37
CA SER A 165 15.68 -29.83 30.77
C SER A 165 16.62 -28.74 31.31
N SER A 166 16.55 -28.51 32.63
CA SER A 166 17.46 -27.62 33.36
C SER A 166 18.92 -28.12 33.37
N ASN A 167 19.17 -29.34 32.93
CA ASN A 167 20.48 -29.98 32.88
C ASN A 167 21.26 -29.66 31.59
N CYS A 168 20.62 -28.99 30.62
CA CYS A 168 21.30 -28.58 29.39
C CYS A 168 22.37 -27.52 29.69
N LEU A 169 23.65 -27.87 29.50
CA LEU A 169 24.77 -26.95 29.72
C LEU A 169 24.63 -25.68 28.87
N CYS A 170 24.23 -25.79 27.60
CA CYS A 170 24.05 -24.64 26.72
C CYS A 170 23.02 -23.65 27.29
N GLY A 171 21.93 -24.14 27.86
CA GLY A 171 20.95 -23.30 28.56
C GLY A 171 21.53 -22.67 29.82
N GLN A 172 22.33 -23.40 30.59
CA GLN A 172 22.95 -22.88 31.83
C GLN A 172 23.97 -21.77 31.57
N LEU A 173 24.70 -21.80 30.44
CA LEU A 173 25.58 -20.70 30.02
C LEU A 173 24.82 -19.38 29.84
N SER A 174 23.51 -19.47 29.56
CA SER A 174 22.57 -18.36 29.44
C SER A 174 21.69 -18.19 30.67
N ILE A 175 22.09 -18.72 31.84
CA ILE A 175 21.29 -18.89 33.07
C ILE A 175 20.21 -19.97 32.92
N ARG A 176 19.46 -19.96 31.82
CA ARG A 176 18.54 -21.02 31.40
C ARG A 176 18.28 -20.96 29.89
N CYS A 177 17.66 -22.00 29.33
CA CYS A 177 17.11 -21.90 27.97
C CYS A 177 15.92 -20.91 27.98
N TRP A 178 16.02 -19.85 27.18
CA TRP A 178 15.04 -18.77 27.09
C TRP A 178 13.96 -19.00 26.03
N TYR A 179 14.01 -20.14 25.32
CA TYR A 179 13.01 -20.49 24.32
C TYR A 179 11.89 -21.33 24.92
N ASP A 180 10.65 -21.01 24.54
CA ASP A 180 9.47 -21.83 24.79
C ASP A 180 9.31 -22.93 23.73
N LYS A 181 8.23 -23.71 23.82
CA LYS A 181 7.92 -24.81 22.88
C LYS A 181 7.61 -24.33 21.47
N ASP A 182 7.27 -23.05 21.31
CA ASP A 182 6.93 -22.41 20.05
C ASP A 182 8.13 -21.60 19.49
N HIS A 183 9.33 -21.82 20.05
CA HIS A 183 10.58 -21.15 19.71
C HIS A 183 10.55 -19.63 19.92
N ARG A 184 9.76 -19.15 20.89
CA ARG A 184 9.70 -17.74 21.28
C ARG A 184 10.44 -17.51 22.59
N LEU A 185 10.89 -16.29 22.81
CA LEU A 185 11.46 -15.88 24.09
C LEU A 185 10.39 -15.95 25.19
N LEU A 186 10.76 -16.47 26.36
CA LEU A 186 9.91 -16.49 27.55
C LEU A 186 9.50 -15.07 27.96
N GLN A 187 8.36 -14.95 28.64
CA GLN A 187 7.81 -13.66 29.05
C GLN A 187 8.71 -12.95 30.07
N GLU A 188 9.37 -13.73 30.92
CA GLU A 188 10.35 -13.27 31.92
C GLU A 188 11.73 -12.90 31.33
N PHE A 189 11.93 -13.00 30.02
CA PHE A 189 13.20 -12.59 29.40
C PHE A 189 13.45 -11.09 29.59
N ASN A 190 14.64 -10.74 30.08
CA ASN A 190 15.02 -9.33 30.26
C ASN A 190 15.26 -8.66 28.91
N LYS A 191 14.33 -7.81 28.47
CA LYS A 191 14.43 -7.07 27.21
C LYS A 191 15.23 -5.76 27.33
N ILE A 192 15.50 -5.30 28.55
CA ILE A 192 16.25 -4.07 28.81
C ILE A 192 17.75 -4.38 28.79
N GLU A 193 18.14 -5.48 29.45
CA GLU A 193 19.52 -5.96 29.50
C GLU A 193 19.55 -7.46 29.18
N PRO A 194 19.53 -7.82 27.89
CA PRO A 194 19.46 -9.21 27.45
C PRO A 194 20.70 -10.03 27.86
N PRO A 195 20.55 -11.23 28.43
CA PRO A 195 21.68 -12.12 28.66
C PRO A 195 22.25 -12.66 27.34
N LEU A 196 23.50 -13.13 27.37
CA LEU A 196 24.08 -13.86 26.25
C LEU A 196 23.36 -15.20 26.07
N ILE A 197 22.87 -15.46 24.86
CA ILE A 197 22.23 -16.73 24.50
C ILE A 197 23.24 -17.64 23.81
N PHE A 198 23.45 -18.83 24.38
CA PHE A 198 24.30 -19.88 23.82
C PHE A 198 23.41 -21.00 23.28
N GLU A 199 23.20 -21.00 21.97
CA GLU A 199 22.49 -22.08 21.30
C GLU A 199 23.31 -23.37 21.27
N CYS A 200 22.60 -24.51 21.15
CA CYS A 200 23.25 -25.79 20.91
C CYS A 200 24.01 -25.75 19.57
N ASN A 201 25.20 -26.32 19.55
CA ASN A 201 26.13 -26.26 18.42
C ASN A 201 26.48 -27.67 17.90
N LEU A 202 27.46 -27.77 17.00
CA LEU A 202 27.88 -29.03 16.37
C LEU A 202 28.62 -29.99 17.32
N ALA A 203 29.17 -29.49 18.43
CA ALA A 203 29.81 -30.32 19.45
C ALA A 203 28.80 -30.92 20.45
N CYS A 204 27.52 -30.51 20.41
CA CYS A 204 26.47 -31.03 21.29
C CYS A 204 25.96 -32.40 20.82
N SER A 205 25.60 -33.25 21.78
CA SER A 205 25.04 -34.59 21.49
C SER A 205 23.57 -34.57 21.07
N CYS A 206 22.88 -33.43 21.23
CA CYS A 206 21.45 -33.31 20.95
C CYS A 206 21.14 -33.23 19.44
N TYR A 207 19.90 -33.55 19.08
CA TYR A 207 19.43 -33.48 17.69
C TYR A 207 19.41 -32.04 17.15
N ARG A 208 19.49 -31.90 15.82
CA ARG A 208 19.36 -30.59 15.13
C ARG A 208 18.00 -29.91 15.30
N THR A 209 17.00 -30.66 15.72
CA THR A 209 15.64 -30.17 16.01
C THR A 209 15.43 -29.89 17.50
N CYS A 210 16.48 -29.89 18.33
CA CYS A 210 16.35 -29.56 19.74
C CYS A 210 15.88 -28.11 19.92
N LYS A 211 15.26 -27.83 21.06
CA LYS A 211 14.60 -26.57 21.38
C LYS A 211 15.55 -25.35 21.39
N ASN A 212 16.83 -25.56 21.67
CA ASN A 212 17.83 -24.49 21.81
C ASN A 212 18.59 -24.21 20.50
N ARG A 213 17.86 -24.11 19.37
CA ARG A 213 18.39 -23.87 18.01
C ARG A 213 17.42 -22.99 17.19
N VAL A 214 17.13 -21.80 17.67
CA VAL A 214 16.11 -20.90 17.09
C VAL A 214 16.74 -19.96 16.07
N VAL A 215 17.76 -19.20 16.46
CA VAL A 215 18.43 -18.21 15.62
C VAL A 215 19.15 -18.88 14.46
N GLN A 216 19.85 -19.99 14.72
CA GLN A 216 20.55 -20.75 13.67
C GLN A 216 19.62 -21.38 12.63
N ALA A 217 18.29 -21.38 12.86
CA ALA A 217 17.33 -21.92 11.91
C ALA A 217 16.92 -20.91 10.81
N GLY A 218 17.43 -19.68 10.86
CA GLY A 218 17.17 -18.62 9.88
C GLY A 218 15.75 -18.03 9.99
N ILE A 219 15.47 -17.07 9.12
CA ILE A 219 14.15 -16.43 9.01
C ILE A 219 13.14 -17.46 8.49
N LYS A 220 11.93 -17.49 9.05
CA LYS A 220 10.84 -18.39 8.67
C LYS A 220 9.50 -17.66 8.70
#